data_AF-A0A0D3RUH0-F1
#
_entry.id   AF-A0A0D3RUH0-F1
#
_cell.length_a   1.000
_cell.length_b   1.000
_cell.length_c   1.000
_cell.angle_alpha   90.00
_cell.angle_beta   90.00
_cell.angle_gamma   90.00
#
_symmetry.space_group_name_H-M   'P 1'
#
loop_
_entity.id
_entity.type
_entity.pdbx_description
1 polymer ?
#
loop_
_entity_poly.entity_id
_entity_poly.type
_entity_poly.pdbx_seq_one_letter_code
_entity_poly.pdbx_strand_id
1 'polypeptide(L)'
;MKIPKKRRRQGKTDYKARMSLLKGAKPRIVVRKTGRYVSAQYTKSNNAQDYVVCSAHSKELLDYGWPESMKGSLKSLPACYLTGMLIAKRIIKNEGKNNAVAVLDIGLARNTAKSRIYAVLKGIVEGGSEKIIVPHKKESLPDDNRVRGAHLKGNIQEIFKSAREKIEKSADK
;
A
#
# COMPACT_ATOMS: atom_id res chain seq x y z
N MET A 1 -37.48 -8.76 -7.43
CA MET A 1 -36.27 -8.86 -6.59
C MET A 1 -35.29 -7.74 -6.97
N LYS A 2 -34.82 -6.92 -6.02
CA LYS A 2 -33.92 -5.78 -6.35
C LYS A 2 -32.52 -6.31 -6.70
N ILE A 3 -32.10 -6.13 -7.95
CA ILE A 3 -30.82 -6.67 -8.43
C ILE A 3 -29.66 -5.90 -7.78
N PRO A 4 -28.66 -6.57 -7.18
CA PRO A 4 -27.47 -5.91 -6.64
C PRO A 4 -26.71 -5.13 -7.73
N LYS A 5 -26.04 -4.04 -7.33
CA LYS A 5 -25.20 -3.22 -8.22
C LYS A 5 -24.14 -4.07 -8.94
N LYS A 6 -23.79 -3.72 -10.20
CA LYS A 6 -22.85 -4.46 -11.08
C LYS A 6 -21.57 -4.93 -10.37
N ARG A 7 -20.88 -4.03 -9.65
CA ARG A 7 -19.62 -4.36 -8.94
C ARG A 7 -19.78 -5.34 -7.77
N ARG A 8 -20.97 -5.40 -7.15
CA ARG A 8 -21.26 -6.39 -6.10
C ARG A 8 -21.47 -7.76 -6.71
N ARG A 9 -22.19 -7.84 -7.83
CA ARG A 9 -22.35 -9.09 -8.61
C ARG A 9 -21.02 -9.64 -9.10
N GLN A 10 -20.09 -8.78 -9.50
CA GLN A 10 -18.72 -9.16 -9.89
C GLN A 10 -17.78 -9.46 -8.72
N GLY A 11 -18.22 -9.37 -7.45
CA GLY A 11 -17.36 -9.63 -6.30
C GLY A 11 -16.18 -8.66 -6.19
N LYS A 12 -16.36 -7.38 -6.56
CA LYS A 12 -15.28 -6.37 -6.55
C LYS A 12 -15.42 -5.32 -5.44
N THR A 13 -16.61 -5.16 -4.88
CA THR A 13 -16.87 -4.06 -3.94
C THR A 13 -17.88 -4.46 -2.88
N ASP A 14 -17.52 -4.21 -1.63
CA ASP A 14 -18.46 -4.11 -0.53
C ASP A 14 -18.95 -2.67 -0.42
N TYR A 15 -20.23 -2.44 -0.75
CA TYR A 15 -20.81 -1.11 -0.73
C TYR A 15 -21.06 -0.61 0.70
N LYS A 16 -21.26 -1.50 1.68
CA LYS A 16 -21.46 -1.11 3.08
C LYS A 16 -20.16 -0.57 3.65
N ALA A 17 -19.07 -1.33 3.50
CA ALA A 17 -17.75 -0.89 3.93
C ALA A 17 -17.29 0.38 3.20
N ARG A 18 -17.49 0.43 1.87
CA ARG A 18 -17.14 1.62 1.07
C ARG A 18 -17.90 2.86 1.53
N MET A 19 -19.21 2.75 1.80
CA MET A 19 -19.99 3.90 2.26
C MET A 19 -19.47 4.42 3.60
N SER A 20 -19.13 3.53 4.54
CA SER A 20 -18.54 3.93 5.82
C SER A 20 -17.21 4.67 5.66
N LEU A 21 -16.36 4.25 4.71
CA LEU A 21 -15.09 4.93 4.43
C LEU A 21 -15.31 6.32 3.80
N LEU A 22 -16.29 6.47 2.92
CA LEU A 22 -16.59 7.73 2.23
C LEU A 22 -17.20 8.79 3.15
N LYS A 23 -17.93 8.38 4.20
CA LYS A 23 -18.52 9.31 5.19
C LYS A 23 -17.50 10.23 5.84
N GLY A 24 -16.24 9.79 5.96
CA GLY A 24 -15.18 10.59 6.56
C GLY A 24 -14.64 11.71 5.68
N ALA A 25 -15.06 11.81 4.41
CA ALA A 25 -14.56 12.77 3.40
C ALA A 25 -13.01 12.78 3.24
N LYS A 26 -12.33 11.75 3.77
CA LYS A 26 -10.88 11.61 3.73
C LYS A 26 -10.46 10.83 2.48
N PRO A 27 -9.30 11.17 1.89
CA PRO A 27 -8.65 10.35 0.90
C PRO A 27 -8.46 8.90 1.38
N ARG A 28 -8.49 7.96 0.45
CA ARG A 28 -8.36 6.52 0.74
C ARG A 28 -7.10 5.98 0.11
N ILE A 29 -6.38 5.15 0.86
CA ILE A 29 -5.28 4.34 0.31
C ILE A 29 -5.84 2.96 0.00
N VAL A 30 -6.12 2.73 -1.28
CA VAL A 30 -6.68 1.50 -1.80
C VAL A 30 -5.54 0.51 -2.04
N VAL A 31 -5.45 -0.51 -1.19
CA VAL A 31 -4.45 -1.59 -1.33
C VAL A 31 -5.14 -2.83 -1.88
N ARG A 32 -4.62 -3.37 -2.98
CA ARG A 32 -5.15 -4.60 -3.61
C ARG A 32 -4.01 -5.57 -3.87
N LYS A 33 -4.21 -6.82 -3.45
CA LYS A 33 -3.30 -7.93 -3.70
C LYS A 33 -3.83 -8.76 -4.86
N THR A 34 -2.98 -9.04 -5.84
CA THR A 34 -3.26 -9.98 -6.92
C THR A 34 -2.49 -11.29 -6.69
N GLY A 35 -2.61 -12.23 -7.62
CA GLY A 35 -1.85 -13.48 -7.57
C GLY A 35 -0.33 -13.27 -7.52
N ARG A 36 0.19 -12.19 -8.14
CA ARG A 36 1.63 -11.96 -8.31
C ARG A 36 2.13 -10.64 -7.73
N TYR A 37 1.27 -9.62 -7.68
CA TYR A 37 1.63 -8.24 -7.37
C TYR A 37 0.80 -7.67 -6.23
N VAL A 38 1.24 -6.54 -5.71
CA VAL A 38 0.43 -5.65 -4.88
C VAL A 38 0.35 -4.29 -5.57
N SER A 39 -0.82 -3.67 -5.51
CA SER A 39 -1.02 -2.28 -5.93
C SER A 39 -1.51 -1.47 -4.74
N ALA A 40 -0.97 -0.25 -4.62
CA ALA A 40 -1.42 0.76 -3.69
C ALA A 40 -1.79 2.01 -4.49
N GLN A 41 -2.97 2.58 -4.22
CA GLN A 41 -3.46 3.77 -4.91
C GLN A 41 -3.96 4.77 -3.88
N TYR A 42 -3.53 6.02 -4.01
CA TYR A 42 -4.09 7.13 -3.25
C TYR A 42 -5.25 7.72 -4.04
N THR A 43 -6.45 7.63 -3.49
CA THR A 43 -7.70 7.93 -4.20
C THR A 43 -8.50 8.97 -3.44
N LYS A 44 -8.87 10.05 -4.13
CA LYS A 44 -9.83 11.04 -3.67
C LYS A 44 -11.18 10.76 -4.31
N SER A 45 -12.27 11.08 -3.60
CA SER A 45 -13.61 10.92 -4.11
C SER A 45 -14.30 12.27 -4.18
N ASN A 46 -14.85 12.62 -5.34
CA ASN A 46 -15.64 13.83 -5.54
C ASN A 46 -16.93 13.47 -6.29
N ASN A 47 -18.09 13.93 -5.81
CA ASN A 47 -19.40 13.70 -6.43
C ASN A 47 -19.64 12.25 -6.91
N ALA A 48 -19.37 11.28 -6.02
CA ALA A 48 -19.48 9.84 -6.28
C ALA A 48 -18.52 9.24 -7.33
N GLN A 49 -17.59 10.03 -7.86
CA GLN A 49 -16.50 9.58 -8.72
C GLN A 49 -15.20 9.47 -7.92
N ASP A 50 -14.37 8.47 -8.27
CA ASP A 50 -13.08 8.24 -7.64
C ASP A 50 -11.96 8.65 -8.61
N TYR A 51 -11.02 9.43 -8.11
CA TYR A 51 -9.84 9.89 -8.84
C TYR A 51 -8.59 9.38 -8.16
N VAL A 52 -7.72 8.72 -8.92
CA VAL A 52 -6.42 8.27 -8.43
C VAL A 52 -5.43 9.42 -8.60
N VAL A 53 -4.93 9.92 -7.48
CA VAL A 53 -3.92 11.00 -7.46
C VAL A 53 -2.55 10.41 -7.77
N CYS A 54 -2.19 9.32 -7.10
CA CYS A 54 -0.97 8.58 -7.38
C CYS A 54 -1.16 7.08 -7.12
N SER A 55 -0.34 6.27 -7.79
CA SER A 55 -0.33 4.81 -7.66
C SER A 55 1.10 4.32 -7.43
N ALA A 56 1.22 3.11 -6.89
CA ALA A 56 2.46 2.35 -6.84
C ALA A 56 2.15 0.88 -7.04
N HIS A 57 2.94 0.23 -7.89
CA HIS A 57 2.85 -1.18 -8.18
C HIS A 57 4.13 -1.89 -7.76
N SER A 58 4.01 -3.07 -7.16
CA SER A 58 5.19 -3.83 -6.75
C SER A 58 6.09 -4.29 -7.91
N LYS A 59 5.61 -4.21 -9.16
CA LYS A 59 6.42 -4.41 -10.38
C LYS A 59 7.54 -3.38 -10.51
N GLU A 60 7.30 -2.16 -10.04
CA GLU A 60 8.25 -1.05 -10.12
C GLU A 60 9.48 -1.29 -9.23
N LEU A 61 9.39 -2.19 -8.24
CA LEU A 61 10.52 -2.52 -7.38
C LEU A 61 11.71 -3.12 -8.17
N LEU A 62 11.46 -3.69 -9.35
CA LEU A 62 12.53 -4.18 -10.23
C LEU A 62 13.49 -3.03 -10.62
N ASP A 63 12.94 -1.84 -10.87
CA ASP A 63 13.72 -0.65 -11.20
C ASP A 63 14.58 -0.16 -10.02
N TYR A 64 14.14 -0.48 -8.79
CA TYR A 64 14.85 -0.18 -7.54
C TYR A 64 15.80 -1.29 -7.09
N GLY A 65 16.14 -2.24 -7.98
CA GLY A 65 17.11 -3.30 -7.69
C GLY A 65 16.54 -4.53 -6.99
N TRP A 66 15.21 -4.73 -7.04
CA TRP A 66 14.64 -6.01 -6.66
C TRP A 66 15.04 -7.09 -7.69
N PRO A 67 15.50 -8.27 -7.25
CA PRO A 67 16.09 -9.25 -8.15
C PRO A 67 15.07 -9.80 -9.14
N GLU A 68 15.47 -9.87 -10.41
CA GLU A 68 14.65 -10.39 -11.50
C GLU A 68 14.28 -11.86 -11.29
N SER A 69 15.14 -12.63 -10.62
CA SER A 69 14.88 -14.01 -10.20
C SER A 69 13.64 -14.14 -9.31
N MET A 70 13.27 -13.08 -8.58
CA MET A 70 12.08 -13.04 -7.71
C MET A 70 10.88 -12.35 -8.37
N LYS A 71 10.93 -12.01 -9.67
CA LYS A 71 9.79 -11.45 -10.43
C LYS A 71 8.56 -12.35 -10.40
N GLY A 72 8.74 -13.65 -10.16
CA GLY A 72 7.67 -14.62 -9.95
C GLY A 72 6.70 -14.26 -8.82
N SER A 73 7.16 -13.56 -7.78
CA SER A 73 6.35 -13.27 -6.58
C SER A 73 6.73 -11.93 -5.95
N LEU A 74 6.25 -10.83 -6.54
CA LEU A 74 6.43 -9.46 -6.02
C LEU A 74 5.34 -9.10 -4.99
N LYS A 75 5.00 -10.06 -4.13
CA LYS A 75 4.04 -9.92 -3.02
C LYS A 75 4.61 -10.46 -1.71
N SER A 76 5.95 -10.56 -1.61
CA SER A 76 6.62 -10.87 -0.35
C SER A 76 6.35 -9.75 0.67
N LEU A 77 6.51 -10.06 1.95
CA LEU A 77 6.31 -9.07 3.02
C LEU A 77 7.24 -7.85 2.86
N PRO A 78 8.54 -8.02 2.54
CA PRO A 78 9.44 -6.91 2.24
C PRO A 78 9.00 -6.10 1.01
N ALA A 79 8.63 -6.77 -0.09
CA ALA A 79 8.17 -6.08 -1.31
C ALA A 79 6.90 -5.26 -1.06
N CYS A 80 5.96 -5.77 -0.26
CA CYS A 80 4.77 -5.02 0.11
C CYS A 80 5.12 -3.78 0.93
N TYR A 81 6.07 -3.88 1.87
CA TYR A 81 6.55 -2.72 2.63
C TYR A 81 7.20 -1.67 1.72
N LEU A 82 8.12 -2.07 0.84
CA LEU A 82 8.78 -1.15 -0.10
C LEU A 82 7.77 -0.48 -1.04
N THR A 83 6.74 -1.19 -1.47
CA THR A 83 5.63 -0.61 -2.27
C THR A 83 4.86 0.45 -1.46
N GLY A 84 4.66 0.20 -0.17
CA GLY A 84 4.07 1.17 0.77
C GLY A 84 4.92 2.44 0.92
N MET A 85 6.23 2.27 1.01
CA MET A 85 7.18 3.38 1.09
C MET A 85 7.18 4.21 -0.20
N LEU A 86 7.17 3.54 -1.36
CA LEU A 86 7.12 4.19 -2.67
C LEU A 86 5.86 5.04 -2.85
N ILE A 87 4.68 4.51 -2.48
CA ILE A 87 3.44 5.30 -2.56
C ILE A 87 3.45 6.46 -1.58
N ALA A 88 4.01 6.30 -0.37
CA ALA A 88 4.12 7.40 0.60
C ALA A 88 4.95 8.56 0.05
N LYS A 89 6.10 8.29 -0.57
CA LYS A 89 6.90 9.33 -1.21
C LYS A 89 6.14 10.05 -2.33
N ARG A 90 5.39 9.30 -3.15
CA ARG A 90 4.54 9.88 -4.20
C ARG A 90 3.41 10.74 -3.63
N ILE A 91 2.78 10.32 -2.54
CA ILE A 91 1.74 11.11 -1.86
C ILE A 91 2.34 12.42 -1.36
N ILE A 92 3.50 12.38 -0.70
CA ILE A 92 4.19 13.61 -0.23
C ILE A 92 4.53 14.55 -1.39
N LYS A 93 5.04 14.01 -2.50
CA LYS A 93 5.36 14.81 -3.69
C LYS A 93 4.13 15.49 -4.30
N ASN A 94 2.95 14.85 -4.24
CA ASN A 94 1.71 15.40 -4.80
C ASN A 94 0.92 16.31 -3.84
N GLU A 95 0.80 15.95 -2.55
CA GLU A 95 0.04 16.74 -1.55
C GLU A 95 0.88 17.88 -0.95
N GLY A 96 2.20 17.88 -1.15
CA GLY A 96 3.11 18.91 -0.68
C GLY A 96 3.42 18.79 0.82
N LYS A 97 3.57 19.95 1.49
CA LYS A 97 3.97 20.03 2.91
C LYS A 97 2.82 19.79 3.91
N ASN A 98 1.59 19.61 3.43
CA ASN A 98 0.43 19.43 4.30
C ASN A 98 0.34 18.00 4.83
N ASN A 99 -0.16 17.86 6.06
CA ASN A 99 -0.41 16.55 6.66
C ASN A 99 -1.56 15.85 5.92
N ALA A 100 -1.23 14.85 5.11
CA ALA A 100 -2.19 14.04 4.38
C ALA A 100 -2.79 12.99 5.31
N VAL A 101 -4.03 13.22 5.75
CA VAL A 101 -4.79 12.22 6.52
C VAL A 101 -5.52 11.29 5.55
N ALA A 102 -5.26 9.99 5.64
CA ALA A 102 -5.86 9.00 4.75
C ALA A 102 -6.36 7.76 5.50
N VAL A 103 -7.33 7.06 4.90
CA VAL A 103 -7.87 5.82 5.47
C VAL A 103 -7.49 4.62 4.61
N LEU A 104 -7.07 3.52 5.24
CA LEU A 104 -6.74 2.29 4.54
C LEU A 104 -8.02 1.60 4.01
N ASP A 105 -8.07 1.34 2.71
CA ASP A 105 -9.14 0.58 2.05
C ASP A 105 -8.57 -0.76 1.56
N ILE A 106 -8.91 -1.84 2.27
CA ILE A 106 -8.50 -3.22 1.94
C ILE A 106 -9.48 -3.94 1.00
N GLY A 107 -10.61 -3.31 0.69
CA GLY A 107 -11.66 -3.87 -0.15
C GLY A 107 -12.28 -5.12 0.44
N LEU A 108 -12.23 -6.21 -0.31
CA LEU A 108 -12.79 -7.52 0.08
C LEU A 108 -11.75 -8.44 0.74
N ALA A 109 -10.52 -7.96 0.95
CA ALA A 109 -9.52 -8.75 1.65
C ALA A 109 -9.94 -8.97 3.10
N ARG A 110 -9.66 -10.18 3.63
CA ARG A 110 -9.85 -10.48 5.04
C ARG A 110 -8.96 -9.56 5.88
N ASN A 111 -9.55 -8.96 6.91
CA ASN A 111 -8.80 -8.17 7.88
C ASN A 111 -7.99 -9.12 8.79
N THR A 112 -6.72 -9.33 8.47
CA THR A 112 -5.81 -10.17 9.23
C THR A 112 -4.59 -9.34 9.62
N ALA A 113 -4.36 -9.22 10.93
CA ALA A 113 -3.19 -8.52 11.48
C ALA A 113 -1.88 -9.11 10.94
N LYS A 114 -0.83 -8.29 10.87
CA LYS A 114 0.51 -8.64 10.39
C LYS A 114 0.54 -9.20 8.95
N SER A 115 -0.55 -9.04 8.19
CA SER A 115 -0.62 -9.51 6.80
C SER A 115 0.16 -8.61 5.85
N ARG A 116 0.31 -9.05 4.60
CA ARG A 116 0.98 -8.29 3.52
C ARG A 116 0.39 -6.89 3.32
N ILE A 117 -0.92 -6.72 3.52
CA ILE A 117 -1.58 -5.42 3.42
C ILE A 117 -1.09 -4.50 4.55
N TYR A 118 -0.96 -5.02 5.77
CA TYR A 118 -0.39 -4.29 6.89
C TYR A 118 1.11 -4.01 6.73
N ALA A 119 1.84 -4.81 5.95
CA ALA A 119 3.20 -4.46 5.54
C ALA A 119 3.22 -3.23 4.61
N VAL A 120 2.29 -3.12 3.66
CA VAL A 120 2.12 -1.90 2.85
C VAL A 120 1.79 -0.71 3.76
N LEU A 121 0.85 -0.87 4.70
CA LEU A 121 0.49 0.18 5.66
C LEU A 121 1.70 0.64 6.48
N LYS A 122 2.50 -0.29 6.99
CA LYS A 122 3.72 0.03 7.72
C LYS A 122 4.71 0.84 6.88
N GLY A 123 4.92 0.42 5.63
CA GLY A 123 5.75 1.17 4.68
C GLY A 123 5.23 2.57 4.40
N ILE A 124 3.91 2.76 4.36
CA ILE A 124 3.28 4.08 4.19
C ILE A 124 3.55 4.98 5.39
N VAL A 125 3.36 4.45 6.60
CA VAL A 125 3.51 5.21 7.85
C VAL A 125 4.97 5.62 8.06
N GLU A 126 5.92 4.68 7.90
CA GLU A 126 7.34 4.96 8.06
C GLU A 126 7.90 5.82 6.92
N GLY A 127 7.53 5.52 5.67
CA GLY A 127 7.96 6.30 4.50
C GLY A 127 7.34 7.70 4.42
N GLY A 128 6.20 7.88 5.09
CA GLY A 128 5.43 9.11 5.19
C GLY A 128 6.01 10.14 6.15
N SER A 129 6.94 9.75 7.04
CA SER A 129 7.65 10.63 7.98
C SER A 129 6.74 11.66 8.65
N GLU A 130 5.67 11.19 9.30
CA GLU A 130 4.62 11.99 9.99
C GLU A 130 3.70 12.84 9.09
N LYS A 131 4.11 13.15 7.85
CA LYS A 131 3.29 13.88 6.88
C LYS A 131 2.10 13.08 6.39
N ILE A 132 2.12 11.76 6.51
CA ILE A 132 0.98 10.90 6.17
C ILE A 132 0.46 10.26 7.45
N ILE A 133 -0.79 10.59 7.79
CA ILE A 133 -1.47 10.07 8.96
C ILE A 133 -2.51 9.06 8.50
N VAL A 134 -2.25 7.78 8.76
CA VAL A 134 -3.22 6.70 8.58
C VAL A 134 -3.57 6.13 9.94
N PRO A 135 -4.80 6.29 10.46
CA PRO A 135 -5.19 5.72 11.75
C PRO A 135 -5.04 4.18 11.75
N HIS A 136 -4.26 3.64 12.68
CA HIS A 136 -4.01 2.21 12.81
C HIS A 136 -3.60 1.82 14.23
N LYS A 137 -3.74 0.54 14.58
CA LYS A 137 -3.19 -0.02 15.82
C LYS A 137 -1.77 -0.52 15.58
N LYS A 138 -0.80 -0.15 16.42
CA LYS A 138 0.60 -0.59 16.27
C LYS A 138 0.74 -2.11 16.26
N GLU A 139 -0.04 -2.81 17.08
CA GLU A 139 -0.11 -4.28 17.15
C GLU A 139 -0.53 -4.96 15.83
N SER A 140 -1.27 -4.25 14.97
CA SER A 140 -1.72 -4.79 13.69
C SER A 140 -0.60 -4.85 12.65
N LEU A 141 0.51 -4.12 12.87
CA LEU A 141 1.64 -4.06 11.96
C LEU A 141 2.54 -5.30 12.12
N PRO A 142 3.15 -5.79 11.03
CA PRO A 142 4.11 -6.87 11.11
C PRO A 142 5.40 -6.42 11.80
N ASP A 143 6.09 -7.38 12.44
CA ASP A 143 7.35 -7.15 13.13
C ASP A 143 8.47 -6.76 12.15
N ASP A 144 9.40 -5.91 12.58
CA ASP A 144 10.53 -5.40 11.79
C ASP A 144 11.36 -6.50 11.13
N ASN A 145 11.68 -7.56 11.89
CA ASN A 145 12.46 -8.69 11.41
C ASN A 145 11.78 -9.38 10.23
N ARG A 146 10.44 -9.46 10.25
CA ARG A 146 9.67 -10.03 9.14
C ARG A 146 9.66 -9.13 7.92
N VAL A 147 9.56 -7.82 8.13
CA VAL A 147 9.56 -6.82 7.05
C VAL A 147 10.90 -6.76 6.34
N ARG A 148 12.01 -6.86 7.08
CA ARG A 148 13.36 -6.93 6.50
C ARG A 148 13.66 -8.27 5.80
N GLY A 149 12.77 -9.26 5.94
CA GLY A 149 12.91 -10.55 5.29
C GLY A 149 13.79 -11.56 6.04
N ALA A 150 14.01 -11.40 7.36
CA ALA A 150 14.86 -12.31 8.14
C ALA A 150 14.38 -13.78 8.17
N HIS A 151 13.08 -13.98 7.93
CA HIS A 151 12.45 -15.31 7.82
C HIS A 151 12.62 -15.95 6.44
N LEU A 152 13.15 -15.22 5.46
CA LEU A 152 13.37 -15.71 4.10
C LEU A 152 14.85 -16.10 3.95
N LYS A 153 15.10 -17.18 3.22
CA LYS A 153 16.46 -17.66 2.96
C LYS A 153 17.18 -16.76 1.96
N GLY A 154 18.51 -16.65 2.08
CA GLY A 154 19.37 -15.95 1.14
C GLY A 154 19.53 -14.47 1.43
N ASN A 155 20.08 -13.74 0.45
CA ASN A 155 20.55 -12.36 0.62
C ASN A 155 19.44 -11.28 0.54
N ILE A 156 18.25 -11.58 1.06
CA ILE A 156 17.08 -10.70 0.91
C ILE A 156 17.22 -9.45 1.79
N GLN A 157 17.92 -9.54 2.91
CA GLN A 157 18.10 -8.40 3.81
C GLN A 157 18.96 -7.31 3.16
N GLU A 158 20.03 -7.66 2.46
CA GLU A 158 20.87 -6.67 1.77
C GLU A 158 20.16 -6.09 0.56
N ILE A 159 19.46 -6.93 -0.22
CA ILE A 159 18.60 -6.48 -1.33
C ILE A 159 17.56 -5.49 -0.83
N PHE A 160 16.90 -5.80 0.29
CA PHE A 160 15.91 -4.92 0.90
C PHE A 160 16.51 -3.57 1.30
N LYS A 161 17.68 -3.57 1.95
CA LYS A 161 18.39 -2.34 2.32
C LYS A 161 18.74 -1.51 1.09
N SER A 162 19.34 -2.13 0.07
CA SER A 162 19.70 -1.47 -1.19
C SER A 162 18.48 -0.86 -1.90
N ALA A 163 17.39 -1.61 -2.01
CA ALA A 163 16.15 -1.12 -2.63
C ALA A 163 15.51 0.02 -1.83
N ARG A 164 15.53 -0.08 -0.50
CA ARG A 164 15.03 0.97 0.39
C ARG A 164 15.81 2.28 0.20
N GLU A 165 17.13 2.24 0.21
CA GLU A 165 17.97 3.42 0.02
C GLU A 165 17.74 4.08 -1.36
N LYS A 166 17.57 3.27 -2.41
CA LYS A 166 17.24 3.80 -3.75
C LYS A 166 15.87 4.47 -3.79
N ILE A 167 14.87 3.94 -3.09
CA ILE A 167 13.54 4.56 -2.97
C ILE A 167 13.59 5.84 -2.14
N GLU A 168 14.44 5.89 -1.11
CA GLU A 168 14.65 7.12 -0.34
C GLU A 168 15.27 8.22 -1.23
N LYS A 169 16.31 7.89 -2.00
CA LYS A 169 17.00 8.83 -2.91
C LYS A 169 16.16 9.29 -4.10
N SER A 170 15.20 8.49 -4.58
CA SER A 170 14.37 8.88 -5.72
C SER A 170 13.39 10.01 -5.43
N ALA A 171 13.21 10.37 -4.15
CA ALA A 171 12.33 11.45 -3.71
C ALA A 171 12.99 12.84 -3.74
N ASP A 172 14.33 12.91 -3.75
CA ASP A 172 15.09 14.17 -3.72
C ASP A 172 15.32 14.77 -5.12
N LYS A 173 14.78 14.12 -6.17
CA LYS A 173 14.74 14.60 -7.56
C LYS A 173 13.30 14.88 -8.02
#